data_AF-A0A354GG34-F1
#
_entry.id   AF-A0A354GG34-F1
#
_cell.length_a   1.000
_cell.length_b   1.000
_cell.length_c   1.000
_cell.angle_alpha   90.00
_cell.angle_beta   90.00
_cell.angle_gamma   90.00
#
_symmetry.space_group_name_H-M   'P 1'
#
loop_
_entity.id
_entity.type
_entity.pdbx_description
1 polymer ?
#
loop_
_entity_poly.entity_id
_entity_poly.type
_entity_poly.pdbx_seq_one_letter_code
_entity_poly.pdbx_strand_id
1 'polypeptide(L)'
;MSIIKKMQQPLFWRNVMRITIPFFIFVTLFSLVFTNYKDIFSGNFNNVYEINFSKRKWIRFWGFKIIFSFIYGIWITNKKTA
;
A
#
# COMPACT_ATOMS: atom_id res chain seq x y z
N MET A 1 -2.43 4.94 26.96
CA MET A 1 -3.70 4.16 26.81
C MET A 1 -3.43 2.85 26.09
N SER A 2 -4.16 1.78 26.41
CA SER A 2 -4.12 0.51 25.64
C SER A 2 -4.54 0.72 24.18
N ILE A 3 -3.89 0.01 23.25
CA ILE A 3 -4.21 0.05 21.81
C ILE A 3 -5.67 -0.31 21.53
N ILE A 4 -6.24 -1.23 22.33
CA ILE A 4 -7.64 -1.66 22.19
C ILE A 4 -8.59 -0.47 22.39
N LYS A 5 -8.33 0.38 23.40
CA LYS A 5 -9.12 1.59 23.64
C LYS A 5 -8.98 2.62 22.52
N LYS A 6 -7.79 2.71 21.90
CA LYS A 6 -7.56 3.59 20.75
C LYS A 6 -8.33 3.12 19.52
N MET A 7 -8.33 1.82 19.24
CA MET A 7 -9.02 1.23 18.08
C MET A 7 -10.55 1.35 18.14
N GLN A 8 -11.13 1.57 19.32
CA GLN A 8 -12.56 1.87 19.48
C GLN A 8 -12.93 3.29 19.02
N GLN A 9 -11.95 4.20 18.92
CA GLN A 9 -12.19 5.59 18.55
C GLN A 9 -12.27 5.74 17.02
N PRO A 10 -13.34 6.33 16.46
CA PRO A 10 -13.43 6.59 15.02
C PRO A 10 -12.26 7.43 14.48
N LEU A 11 -11.74 8.35 15.32
CA LEU A 11 -10.59 9.19 14.99
C LEU A 11 -9.33 8.37 14.72
N PHE A 12 -9.15 7.23 15.39
CA PHE A 12 -8.02 6.34 15.16
C PHE A 12 -8.04 5.82 13.72
N TRP A 13 -9.18 5.33 13.25
CA TRP A 13 -9.32 4.82 11.87
C TRP A 13 -9.17 5.91 10.82
N ARG A 14 -9.63 7.15 11.12
CA ARG A 14 -9.38 8.30 10.24
C ARG A 14 -7.88 8.58 10.08
N ASN A 15 -7.11 8.48 11.17
CA ASN A 15 -5.65 8.64 11.12
C ASN A 15 -4.96 7.47 10.41
N VAL A 16 -5.41 6.23 10.65
CA VAL A 16 -4.91 5.04 9.93
C VAL A 16 -5.08 5.25 8.42
N MET A 17 -6.27 5.60 7.95
CA MET A 17 -6.52 5.81 6.52
C MET A 17 -5.69 6.96 5.95
N ARG A 18 -5.52 8.04 6.71
CA ARG A 18 -4.67 9.19 6.32
C ARG A 18 -3.20 8.80 6.13
N ILE A 19 -2.71 7.74 6.78
CA ILE A 19 -1.34 7.22 6.64
C ILE A 19 -1.28 6.10 5.60
N THR A 20 -2.22 5.15 5.65
CA THR A 20 -2.26 3.98 4.77
C THR A 20 -2.42 4.38 3.31
N ILE A 21 -3.28 5.35 2.98
CA ILE A 21 -3.52 5.73 1.58
C ILE A 21 -2.25 6.29 0.90
N PRO A 22 -1.59 7.34 1.43
CA PRO A 22 -0.36 7.85 0.81
C PRO A 22 0.74 6.79 0.75
N PHE A 23 0.90 5.98 1.81
CA PHE A 23 1.91 4.93 1.86
C PHE A 23 1.67 3.83 0.82
N PHE A 24 0.41 3.39 0.66
CA PHE A 24 0.03 2.41 -0.35
C PHE A 24 0.32 2.91 -1.77
N ILE A 25 0.00 4.18 -2.06
CA ILE A 25 0.32 4.81 -3.35
C ILE A 25 1.82 4.81 -3.57
N PHE A 26 2.60 5.25 -2.57
CA PHE A 26 4.06 5.29 -2.63
C PHE A 26 4.65 3.91 -2.92
N VAL A 27 4.28 2.88 -2.15
CA VAL A 27 4.78 1.50 -2.33
C VAL A 27 4.36 0.93 -3.69
N THR A 28 3.17 1.27 -4.18
CA THR A 28 2.69 0.84 -5.50
C THR A 28 3.53 1.44 -6.61
N LEU A 29 3.71 2.77 -6.61
CA LEU A 29 4.53 3.48 -7.60
C LEU A 29 5.98 3.00 -7.56
N PHE A 30 6.56 2.90 -6.37
CA PHE A 30 7.92 2.40 -6.17
C PHE A 30 8.08 0.98 -6.72
N SER A 31 7.14 0.09 -6.42
CA SER A 31 7.17 -1.30 -6.92
C SER A 31 7.08 -1.36 -8.45
N LEU A 32 6.24 -0.53 -9.09
CA LEU A 32 6.10 -0.50 -10.54
C LEU A 32 7.36 0.03 -11.21
N VAL A 33 7.88 1.16 -10.72
CA VAL A 33 9.10 1.75 -11.24
C VAL A 33 10.27 0.79 -11.06
N PHE A 34 10.48 0.23 -9.87
CA PHE A 34 11.64 -0.65 -9.63
C PHE A 34 11.63 -1.90 -10.50
N THR A 35 10.46 -2.50 -10.74
CA THR A 35 10.33 -3.75 -11.51
C THR A 35 10.31 -3.51 -13.02
N ASN A 36 9.74 -2.39 -13.47
CA ASN A 36 9.43 -2.14 -14.87
C ASN A 36 9.87 -0.76 -15.37
N TYR A 37 10.89 -0.14 -14.77
CA TYR A 37 11.31 1.22 -15.14
C TYR A 37 11.51 1.36 -16.66
N LYS A 38 12.21 0.42 -17.30
CA LYS A 38 12.47 0.46 -18.74
C LYS A 38 11.18 0.45 -19.55
N ASP A 39 10.25 -0.44 -19.21
CA ASP A 39 8.96 -0.55 -19.90
C ASP A 39 8.10 0.70 -19.70
N ILE A 40 8.09 1.26 -18.48
CA ILE A 40 7.34 2.47 -18.15
C ILE A 40 7.88 3.68 -18.92
N PHE A 41 9.20 3.89 -18.92
CA PHE A 41 9.82 5.04 -19.60
C PHE A 41 9.84 4.91 -21.13
N SER A 42 9.76 3.69 -21.66
CA SER A 42 9.61 3.44 -23.11
C SER A 42 8.16 3.35 -23.59
N GLY A 43 7.17 3.45 -22.68
CA GLY A 43 5.75 3.37 -23.00
C GLY A 43 5.23 1.95 -23.31
N ASN A 44 6.00 0.90 -23.02
CA ASN A 44 5.60 -0.50 -23.24
C ASN A 44 4.69 -1.04 -22.12
N PHE A 45 3.49 -0.47 -21.98
CA PHE A 45 2.54 -0.86 -20.93
C PHE A 45 1.97 -2.27 -21.10
N ASN A 46 2.01 -2.84 -22.31
CA ASN A 46 1.63 -4.23 -22.54
C ASN A 46 2.53 -5.19 -21.75
N ASN A 47 3.84 -4.94 -21.74
CA ASN A 47 4.78 -5.74 -20.97
C ASN A 47 4.60 -5.53 -19.45
N VAL A 48 4.32 -4.29 -19.02
CA VAL A 48 3.99 -3.99 -17.61
C VAL A 48 2.77 -4.78 -17.15
N TYR A 49 1.73 -4.86 -18.00
CA TYR A 49 0.53 -5.66 -17.75
C TYR A 49 0.84 -7.15 -17.62
N GLU A 50 1.59 -7.71 -18.57
CA GLU A 50 1.94 -9.14 -18.55
C GLU A 50 2.82 -9.53 -17.36
N ILE A 51 3.73 -8.67 -16.93
CA ILE A 51 4.62 -8.94 -15.81
C ILE A 51 3.86 -8.89 -14.47
N ASN A 52 2.99 -7.89 -14.26
CA ASN A 52 2.43 -7.61 -12.93
C ASN A 52 0.96 -7.98 -12.75
N PHE A 53 0.16 -7.97 -13.81
CA PHE A 53 -1.30 -7.95 -13.70
C PHE A 53 -1.99 -9.15 -14.38
N SER A 54 -1.42 -9.67 -15.47
CA SER A 54 -2.02 -10.80 -16.20
C SER A 54 -2.09 -12.09 -15.38
N LYS A 55 -2.93 -13.04 -15.80
CA LYS A 55 -3.02 -14.40 -15.22
C LYS A 55 -3.10 -14.42 -13.67
N ARG A 56 -3.97 -13.57 -13.09
CA ARG A 56 -4.18 -13.40 -11.64
C ARG A 56 -2.97 -12.87 -10.85
N LYS A 57 -1.87 -12.47 -11.50
CA LYS A 57 -0.72 -11.85 -10.83
C LYS A 57 -1.11 -10.56 -10.11
N TRP A 58 -2.15 -9.87 -10.60
CA TRP A 58 -2.72 -8.70 -9.91
C TRP A 58 -3.11 -9.00 -8.45
N ILE A 59 -3.58 -10.22 -8.13
CA ILE A 59 -3.95 -10.59 -6.76
C ILE A 59 -2.72 -10.56 -5.86
N ARG A 60 -1.60 -11.12 -6.31
CA ARG A 60 -0.33 -11.07 -5.57
C ARG A 60 0.21 -9.64 -5.52
N PHE A 61 0.14 -8.92 -6.64
CA PHE A 61 0.63 -7.56 -6.75
C PHE A 61 -0.08 -6.60 -5.77
N TRP A 62 -1.40 -6.66 -5.70
CA TRP A 62 -2.24 -5.79 -4.86
C TRP A 62 -2.38 -6.33 -3.44
N GLY A 63 -2.63 -7.64 -3.27
CA GLY A 63 -2.96 -8.23 -1.99
C GLY A 63 -1.88 -7.98 -0.93
N PHE A 64 -0.62 -8.23 -1.27
CA PHE A 64 0.49 -7.94 -0.35
C PHE A 64 0.55 -6.46 0.02
N LYS A 65 0.44 -5.56 -0.95
CA LYS A 65 0.53 -4.10 -0.73
C LYS A 65 -0.61 -3.57 0.13
N ILE A 66 -1.83 -4.06 -0.07
CA ILE A 66 -3.00 -3.68 0.73
C ILE A 66 -2.77 -4.08 2.19
N ILE A 67 -2.46 -5.36 2.44
CA ILE A 67 -2.26 -5.88 3.80
C ILE A 67 -1.10 -5.17 4.48
N PHE A 68 0.04 -5.07 3.79
CA PHE A 68 1.25 -4.42 4.30
C PHE A 68 1.01 -2.95 4.65
N SER A 69 0.35 -2.19 3.77
CA SER A 69 0.09 -0.76 3.98
C SER A 69 -0.93 -0.52 5.09
N PHE A 70 -1.89 -1.42 5.26
CA PHE A 70 -2.86 -1.35 6.33
C PHE A 70 -2.21 -1.61 7.69
N ILE A 71 -1.41 -2.68 7.80
CA ILE A 71 -0.64 -2.99 9.03
C ILE A 71 0.30 -1.82 9.37
N TYR A 72 1.00 -1.28 8.37
CA TYR A 72 1.87 -0.13 8.56
C TYR A 72 1.13 1.11 9.08
N GLY A 73 -0.04 1.42 8.52
CA GLY A 73 -0.87 2.54 8.98
C GLY A 73 -1.35 2.39 10.42
N ILE A 74 -1.76 1.18 10.82
CA ILE A 74 -2.12 0.87 12.21
C ILE A 74 -0.91 1.08 13.13
N TRP A 75 0.26 0.55 12.76
CA TRP A 75 1.48 0.65 13.55
C TRP A 75 1.94 2.09 13.76
N ILE A 76 2.00 2.89 12.70
CA ILE A 76 2.36 4.32 12.79
C ILE A 76 1.33 5.08 13.63
N THR A 77 0.03 4.86 13.40
CA THR A 77 -1.02 5.56 14.14
C THR A 77 -0.92 5.26 15.62
N ASN A 78 -0.68 4.00 16.00
CA ASN A 78 -0.49 3.62 17.39
C ASN A 78 0.74 4.29 18.03
N LYS A 79 1.86 4.38 17.29
CA LYS A 79 3.09 5.04 17.75
C LYS A 79 2.97 6.56 17.88
N LYS A 80 2.27 7.23 16.96
CA LYS A 80 2.16 8.70 16.91
C LYS A 80 1.01 9.27 17.75
N THR A 81 -0.04 8.50 17.97
CA THR A 81 -1.18 8.88 18.83
C THR A 81 -0.96 8.41 20.27
N ALA A 82 0.30 8.31 20.72
CA ALA A 82 0.69 7.91 22.07
C ALA A 82 0.84 9.14 22.96
#